data_AF-A0A517PTY6-F1
#
_entry.id   AF-A0A517PTY6-F1
#
_cell.length_a   1.000
_cell.length_b   1.000
_cell.length_c   1.000
_cell.angle_alpha   90.00
_cell.angle_beta   90.00
_cell.angle_gamma   90.00
#
_symmetry.space_group_name_H-M   'P 1'
#
loop_
_entity.id
_entity.type
_entity.pdbx_description
1 polymer ?
#
loop_
_entity_poly.entity_id
_entity_poly.type
_entity_poly.pdbx_seq_one_letter_code
_entity_poly.pdbx_strand_id
1 'polypeptide(L)'
;MGWPELSIDDFPPRRDDEPSSLRQEIIDELSDHFACALNRELHKNPDEQLARGRVLEQFGDPIKVARQLWLEAMKEKIMSQRIMTGLSAVMAVCCLAVVGIAWSMMKQSERVNLKLLERLAAMEEQPRDAGTQQILTQLEQLKAEQAAQSESSSQEMNPITFELIQEQEGGKPAVGFSGELSKLDDQGSREVFKVKAESNAEGQLKFGKLPWGKYELKLSTPWREEYSSGILTTIPGRKYEQTIYCPADAPETASLRLQVNWPEQASDEAEFMLCDFRSASSYHRSGTRRYSLSTYRRIQGSRWSYRHNMTQAAARSVYLIDVQNQRATLCPVGEGGGFVDIDFDKLVWQPTVEALQGEYIAPPCSYLLRKGDLATLSKLNSIKVFITLTPNQNGGELLRVTGTPSHGMFISPFEKFKVAPKFMKKMKMDYILLAGKLNAFSGNWSLGGYTATPQGPNVWEINVPDLFPITAESGLTKTTLQAEASSAVDSSQRSGE
;
A
#
# COMPACT_ATOMS: atom_id res chain seq x y z
N MET A 1 -4.03 11.37 -53.88
CA MET A 1 -3.07 10.30 -54.24
C MET A 1 -2.73 9.59 -52.94
N GLY A 2 -3.15 8.33 -52.77
CA GLY A 2 -2.91 7.58 -51.54
C GLY A 2 -1.52 6.96 -51.57
N TRP A 3 -0.53 7.69 -51.07
CA TRP A 3 0.81 7.17 -50.83
C TRP A 3 1.06 7.22 -49.33
N PRO A 4 1.47 6.11 -48.70
CA PRO A 4 1.90 4.85 -49.29
C PRO A 4 0.72 3.93 -49.65
N GLU A 5 0.92 3.02 -50.60
CA GLU A 5 -0.07 2.00 -50.95
C GLU A 5 0.00 0.87 -49.91
N LEU A 6 -0.73 1.02 -48.80
CA LEU A 6 -0.86 0.00 -47.76
C LEU A 6 -2.19 -0.74 -47.91
N SER A 7 -2.14 -2.08 -47.88
CA SER A 7 -3.31 -2.94 -47.86
C SER A 7 -3.46 -3.66 -46.52
N ILE A 8 -4.68 -4.07 -46.21
CA ILE A 8 -4.98 -4.97 -45.09
C ILE A 8 -4.21 -6.29 -45.22
N ASP A 9 -3.90 -6.70 -46.45
CA ASP A 9 -3.14 -7.92 -46.76
C ASP A 9 -1.65 -7.84 -46.35
N ASP A 10 -1.14 -6.64 -46.07
CA ASP A 10 0.25 -6.44 -45.63
C ASP A 10 0.48 -6.77 -44.15
N PHE A 11 -0.60 -6.92 -43.38
CA PHE A 11 -0.60 -7.26 -41.96
C PHE A 11 -0.53 -8.79 -41.73
N PRO A 12 -0.10 -9.25 -40.53
CA PRO A 12 -0.17 -10.66 -40.16
C PRO A 12 -1.60 -11.24 -40.24
N PRO A 13 -1.79 -12.58 -40.25
CA PRO A 13 -3.11 -13.20 -40.27
C PRO A 13 -4.02 -12.69 -39.15
N ARG A 14 -5.31 -12.51 -39.47
CA ARG A 14 -6.31 -11.98 -38.53
C ARG A 14 -6.49 -12.90 -37.34
N ARG A 15 -6.52 -12.29 -36.15
CA ARG A 15 -6.80 -13.00 -34.89
C ARG A 15 -8.25 -12.74 -34.45
N ASP A 16 -8.81 -13.67 -33.70
CA ASP A 16 -10.18 -13.57 -33.17
C ASP A 16 -10.33 -12.44 -32.13
N ASP A 17 -9.24 -12.11 -31.43
CA ASP A 17 -9.18 -11.07 -30.38
C ASP A 17 -8.72 -9.70 -30.91
N GLU A 18 -8.54 -9.58 -32.22
CA GLU A 18 -8.10 -8.35 -32.87
C GLU A 18 -9.29 -7.37 -33.05
N PRO A 19 -9.18 -6.11 -32.59
CA PRO A 19 -10.22 -5.12 -32.82
C PRO A 19 -10.50 -4.95 -34.31
N SER A 20 -11.78 -4.91 -34.70
CA SER A 20 -12.19 -4.87 -36.10
C SER A 20 -11.70 -3.62 -36.85
N SER A 21 -11.43 -2.54 -36.14
CA SER A 21 -10.96 -1.26 -36.71
C SER A 21 -9.44 -1.09 -36.70
N LEU A 22 -8.69 -1.91 -35.94
CA LEU A 22 -7.25 -1.67 -35.68
C LEU A 22 -6.42 -1.57 -36.96
N ARG A 23 -6.64 -2.46 -37.93
CA ARG A 23 -5.88 -2.45 -39.20
C ARG A 23 -6.17 -1.20 -40.02
N GLN A 24 -7.44 -0.80 -40.08
CA GLN A 24 -7.84 0.37 -40.84
C GLN A 24 -7.32 1.64 -40.18
N GLU A 25 -7.38 1.73 -38.84
CA GLU A 25 -6.81 2.83 -38.08
C GLU A 25 -5.30 2.99 -38.31
N ILE A 26 -4.54 1.88 -38.34
CA ILE A 26 -3.09 1.93 -38.65
C ILE A 26 -2.84 2.37 -40.10
N ILE A 27 -3.63 1.86 -41.07
CA ILE A 27 -3.49 2.24 -42.48
C ILE A 27 -3.80 3.72 -42.67
N ASP A 28 -4.91 4.20 -42.09
CA ASP A 28 -5.36 5.57 -42.22
C ASP A 28 -4.34 6.53 -41.60
N GLU A 29 -3.85 6.22 -40.40
CA GLU A 29 -2.89 7.07 -39.70
C GLU A 29 -1.53 7.11 -40.37
N LEU A 30 -1.02 5.96 -40.84
CA LEU A 30 0.22 5.94 -41.60
C LEU A 30 0.07 6.67 -42.93
N SER A 31 -1.06 6.49 -43.63
CA SER A 31 -1.31 7.19 -44.89
C SER A 31 -1.32 8.70 -44.70
N ASP A 32 -1.93 9.20 -43.62
CA ASP A 32 -1.95 10.61 -43.29
C ASP A 32 -0.53 11.14 -43.00
N HIS A 33 0.22 10.48 -42.11
CA HIS A 33 1.57 10.90 -41.76
C HIS A 33 2.55 10.91 -42.93
N PHE A 34 2.51 9.87 -43.78
CA PHE A 34 3.37 9.79 -44.97
C PHE A 34 2.98 10.81 -46.03
N ALA A 35 1.68 11.11 -46.20
CA ALA A 35 1.21 12.17 -47.08
C ALA A 35 1.64 13.56 -46.58
N CYS A 36 1.50 13.84 -45.29
CA CYS A 36 1.99 15.07 -44.67
C CYS A 36 3.52 15.22 -44.82
N ALA A 37 4.27 14.15 -44.57
CA ALA A 37 5.72 14.14 -44.72
C ALA A 37 6.15 14.38 -46.18
N LEU A 38 5.47 13.74 -47.14
CA LEU A 38 5.73 13.94 -48.57
C LEU A 38 5.44 15.37 -49.01
N ASN A 39 4.30 15.94 -48.61
CA ASN A 39 3.96 17.33 -48.91
C ASN A 39 5.00 18.31 -48.33
N ARG A 40 5.50 18.04 -47.12
CA ARG A 40 6.55 18.85 -46.50
C ARG A 40 7.87 18.79 -47.26
N GLU A 41 8.25 17.64 -47.80
CA GLU A 41 9.47 17.51 -48.62
C GLU A 41 9.28 18.10 -50.02
N LEU A 42 8.10 17.98 -50.62
CA LEU A 42 7.75 18.61 -51.90
C LEU A 42 7.84 20.14 -51.85
N HIS A 43 7.52 20.75 -50.71
CA HIS A 43 7.71 22.19 -50.50
C HIS A 43 9.20 22.61 -50.47
N LYS A 44 10.12 21.71 -50.13
CA LYS A 44 11.56 21.98 -50.12
C LYS A 44 12.22 21.63 -51.45
N ASN A 45 11.75 20.59 -52.13
CA ASN A 45 12.24 20.14 -53.42
C ASN A 45 11.06 19.70 -54.29
N PRO A 46 10.85 20.32 -55.47
CA PRO A 46 9.73 19.98 -56.35
C PRO A 46 9.87 18.63 -57.07
N ASP A 47 10.98 17.90 -56.88
CA ASP A 47 11.18 16.55 -57.40
C ASP A 47 10.50 15.51 -56.49
N GLU A 48 9.40 14.95 -56.97
CA GLU A 48 8.58 13.98 -56.24
C GLU A 48 9.31 12.66 -55.96
N GLN A 49 10.18 12.18 -56.85
CA GLN A 49 10.88 10.91 -56.62
C GLN A 49 11.93 11.06 -55.51
N LEU A 50 12.63 12.18 -55.51
CA LEU A 50 13.62 12.50 -54.48
C LEU A 50 12.95 12.79 -53.12
N ALA A 51 11.78 13.44 -53.12
CA ALA A 51 10.99 13.68 -51.90
C ALA A 51 10.49 12.36 -51.29
N ARG A 52 9.92 11.45 -52.08
CA ARG A 52 9.50 10.11 -51.61
C ARG A 52 10.68 9.31 -51.05
N GLY A 53 11.83 9.36 -51.72
CA GLY A 53 13.06 8.70 -51.25
C GLY A 53 13.50 9.16 -49.86
N ARG A 54 13.47 10.47 -49.60
CA ARG A 54 13.82 11.04 -48.29
C ARG A 54 12.81 10.70 -47.21
N VAL A 55 11.51 10.69 -47.53
CA VAL A 55 10.48 10.28 -46.57
C VAL A 55 10.65 8.82 -46.18
N LEU A 56 10.94 7.93 -47.14
CA LEU A 56 11.24 6.52 -46.86
C LEU A 56 12.54 6.33 -46.07
N GLU A 57 13.56 7.17 -46.29
CA GLU A 57 14.79 7.14 -45.50
C GLU A 57 14.55 7.57 -44.04
N GLN A 58 13.64 8.54 -43.82
CA GLN A 58 13.32 9.06 -42.50
C GLN A 58 12.34 8.18 -41.71
N PHE A 59 11.27 7.71 -42.35
CA PHE A 59 10.20 6.94 -41.70
C PHE A 59 10.39 5.43 -41.83
N GLY A 60 11.23 4.98 -42.76
CA GLY A 60 11.41 3.57 -43.08
C GLY A 60 10.36 3.02 -44.05
N ASP A 61 10.40 1.71 -44.25
CA ASP A 61 9.47 0.99 -45.11
C ASP A 61 8.06 0.97 -44.46
N PRO A 62 7.02 1.54 -45.10
CA PRO A 62 5.69 1.69 -44.52
C PRO A 62 5.07 0.36 -44.12
N ILE A 63 5.39 -0.73 -44.83
CA ILE A 63 4.90 -2.08 -44.51
C ILE A 63 5.51 -2.58 -43.20
N LYS A 64 6.80 -2.31 -42.97
CA LYS A 64 7.48 -2.71 -41.72
C LYS A 64 6.96 -1.93 -40.53
N VAL A 65 6.74 -0.62 -40.69
CA VAL A 65 6.19 0.25 -39.65
C VAL A 65 4.76 -0.19 -39.28
N ALA A 66 3.91 -0.46 -40.28
CA ALA A 66 2.55 -0.96 -40.06
C ALA A 66 2.54 -2.28 -39.24
N ARG A 67 3.43 -3.21 -39.56
CA ARG A 67 3.57 -4.48 -38.82
C ARG A 67 4.06 -4.27 -37.39
N GLN A 68 4.95 -3.31 -37.15
CA GLN A 68 5.45 -3.01 -35.82
C GLN A 68 4.35 -2.40 -34.94
N LEU A 69 3.60 -1.43 -35.46
CA LEU A 69 2.47 -0.81 -34.75
C LEU A 69 1.40 -1.85 -34.41
N TRP A 70 1.12 -2.77 -35.34
CA TRP A 70 0.21 -3.89 -35.08
C TRP A 70 0.70 -4.80 -33.96
N LEU A 71 2.00 -5.14 -33.94
CA LEU A 71 2.59 -5.97 -32.89
C LEU A 71 2.58 -5.29 -31.53
N GLU A 72 2.83 -3.99 -31.46
CA GLU A 72 2.80 -3.21 -30.22
C GLU A 72 1.38 -3.13 -29.65
N ALA A 73 0.37 -2.84 -30.49
CA ALA A 73 -1.03 -2.83 -30.09
C ALA A 73 -1.53 -4.21 -29.60
N MET A 74 -1.09 -5.30 -30.24
CA MET A 74 -1.49 -6.66 -29.87
C MET A 74 -0.63 -7.27 -28.75
N LYS A 75 0.50 -6.67 -28.38
CA LYS A 75 1.47 -7.23 -27.41
C LYS A 75 0.84 -7.54 -26.06
N GLU A 76 0.02 -6.64 -25.54
CA GLU A 76 -0.64 -6.80 -24.24
C GLU A 76 -1.60 -7.99 -24.25
N LYS A 77 -2.41 -8.12 -25.32
CA LYS A 77 -3.35 -9.24 -25.51
C LYS A 77 -2.61 -10.57 -25.63
N ILE A 78 -1.54 -10.60 -26.43
CA ILE A 78 -0.70 -11.79 -26.62
C ILE A 78 -0.01 -12.20 -25.31
N MET A 79 0.51 -11.26 -24.53
CA MET A 79 1.12 -11.54 -23.22
C MET A 79 0.08 -12.04 -22.20
N SER A 80 -1.09 -11.40 -22.15
CA SER A 80 -2.17 -11.79 -21.25
C SER A 80 -2.67 -13.21 -21.54
N GLN A 81 -2.87 -13.57 -22.82
CA GLN A 81 -3.32 -14.90 -23.21
C GLN A 81 -2.28 -15.98 -22.87
N ARG A 82 -0.98 -15.70 -23.04
CA ARG A 82 0.11 -16.63 -22.67
C ARG A 82 0.18 -16.85 -21.15
N ILE A 83 0.04 -15.79 -20.36
CA ILE A 83 0.00 -15.89 -18.88
C ILE A 83 -1.22 -16.69 -18.42
N MET A 84 -2.39 -16.39 -18.99
CA MET A 84 -3.64 -17.09 -18.63
C MET A 84 -3.59 -18.58 -18.98
N THR A 85 -2.97 -18.93 -20.12
CA THR A 85 -2.76 -20.33 -20.54
C THR A 85 -1.80 -21.04 -19.58
N GLY A 86 -0.70 -20.37 -19.20
CA GLY A 86 0.25 -20.89 -18.22
C GLY A 86 -0.39 -21.14 -16.85
N LEU A 87 -1.20 -20.20 -16.35
CA LEU A 87 -1.91 -20.33 -15.08
C LEU A 87 -2.95 -21.48 -15.13
N SER A 88 -3.66 -21.63 -16.24
CA SER A 88 -4.65 -22.69 -16.42
C SER A 88 -4.01 -24.09 -16.41
N ALA A 89 -2.83 -24.23 -17.04
CA ALA A 89 -2.08 -25.48 -17.01
C ALA A 89 -1.62 -25.85 -15.59
N VAL A 90 -1.12 -24.87 -14.82
CA VAL A 90 -0.74 -25.09 -13.41
C VAL A 90 -1.93 -25.52 -12.57
N MET A 91 -3.08 -24.85 -12.74
CA MET A 91 -4.31 -25.22 -12.04
C MET A 91 -4.76 -26.65 -12.38
N ALA A 92 -4.68 -27.06 -13.65
CA ALA A 92 -5.00 -28.43 -14.05
C ALA A 92 -4.10 -29.47 -13.37
N VAL A 93 -2.78 -29.20 -13.29
CA VAL A 93 -1.83 -30.08 -12.59
C VAL A 93 -2.15 -30.18 -11.09
N CYS A 94 -2.47 -29.06 -10.44
CA CYS A 94 -2.89 -29.05 -9.04
C CYS A 94 -4.17 -29.87 -8.81
N CYS A 95 -5.17 -29.76 -9.69
CA CYS A 95 -6.40 -30.54 -9.62
C CYS A 95 -6.12 -32.05 -9.75
N LEU A 96 -5.27 -32.46 -10.69
CA LEU A 96 -4.86 -33.85 -10.83
C LEU A 96 -4.12 -34.37 -9.59
N ALA A 97 -3.27 -33.54 -8.97
CA ALA A 97 -2.59 -33.89 -7.73
C ALA A 97 -3.57 -34.11 -6.57
N VAL A 98 -4.59 -33.26 -6.41
CA VAL A 98 -5.62 -33.41 -5.37
C VAL A 98 -6.42 -34.70 -5.58
N VAL A 99 -6.82 -35.00 -6.82
CA VAL A 99 -7.52 -36.26 -7.13
C VAL A 99 -6.63 -37.46 -6.84
N GLY A 100 -5.32 -37.39 -7.16
CA GLY A 100 -4.36 -38.44 -6.84
C GLY A 100 -4.21 -38.68 -5.32
N ILE A 101 -4.17 -37.61 -4.53
CA ILE A 101 -4.13 -37.69 -3.06
C ILE A 101 -5.43 -38.30 -2.52
N ALA A 102 -6.59 -37.85 -2.99
CA ALA A 102 -7.89 -38.37 -2.56
C ALA A 102 -8.05 -39.86 -2.91
N TRP A 103 -7.63 -40.28 -4.11
CA TRP A 103 -7.63 -41.69 -4.51
C TRP A 103 -6.70 -42.54 -3.64
N SER A 104 -5.52 -42.01 -3.29
CA SER A 104 -4.58 -42.68 -2.38
C SER A 104 -5.19 -42.89 -0.99
N MET A 105 -5.85 -41.86 -0.44
CA MET A 105 -6.57 -41.96 0.84
C MET A 105 -7.71 -42.98 0.79
N MET A 106 -8.47 -43.02 -0.31
CA MET A 106 -9.56 -44.00 -0.49
C MET A 106 -9.02 -45.43 -0.55
N LYS A 107 -7.92 -45.68 -1.27
CA LYS A 107 -7.27 -47.00 -1.29
C LYS A 107 -6.71 -47.41 0.07
N GLN A 108 -6.20 -46.46 0.86
CA GLN A 108 -5.80 -46.74 2.23
C GLN A 108 -6.99 -47.12 3.10
N SER A 109 -8.13 -46.43 2.97
CA SER A 109 -9.38 -46.73 3.67
C SER A 109 -9.91 -48.14 3.33
N GLU A 110 -9.92 -48.53 2.05
CA GLU A 110 -10.31 -49.88 1.64
C GLU A 110 -9.43 -50.96 2.28
N ARG A 111 -8.11 -50.75 2.33
CA ARG A 111 -7.18 -51.69 2.97
C ARG A 111 -7.41 -51.80 4.48
N VAL A 112 -7.78 -50.70 5.14
CA VAL A 112 -8.10 -50.70 6.56
C VAL A 112 -9.43 -51.43 6.79
N ASN A 113 -10.45 -51.15 5.98
CA ASN A 113 -11.75 -51.82 6.07
C ASN A 113 -11.66 -53.32 5.77
N LEU A 114 -10.85 -53.74 4.78
CA LEU A 114 -10.62 -55.16 4.48
C LEU A 114 -9.91 -55.86 5.63
N LYS A 115 -8.88 -55.25 6.24
CA LYS A 115 -8.23 -55.82 7.43
C LYS A 115 -9.19 -55.92 8.61
N LEU A 116 -10.14 -55.00 8.73
CA LEU A 116 -11.14 -55.00 9.79
C LEU A 116 -12.21 -56.07 9.55
N LEU A 117 -12.60 -56.28 8.29
CA LEU A 117 -13.48 -57.39 7.89
C LEU A 117 -12.80 -58.76 8.01
N GLU A 118 -11.52 -58.89 7.66
CA GLU A 118 -10.74 -60.13 7.88
C GLU A 118 -10.65 -60.46 9.38
N ARG A 119 -10.48 -59.46 10.25
CA ARG A 119 -10.51 -59.64 11.71
C ARG A 119 -11.87 -60.11 12.20
N LEU A 120 -12.96 -59.62 11.61
CA LEU A 120 -14.33 -60.05 11.94
C LEU A 120 -14.65 -61.46 11.40
N ALA A 121 -14.22 -61.79 10.19
CA ALA A 121 -14.41 -63.11 9.59
C ALA A 121 -13.61 -64.19 10.33
N ALA A 122 -12.37 -63.88 10.76
CA ALA A 122 -11.56 -64.77 11.58
C ALA A 122 -12.16 -65.01 12.98
N MET A 123 -13.07 -64.16 13.45
CA MET A 123 -13.83 -64.35 14.69
C MET A 123 -15.10 -65.20 14.50
N GLU A 124 -15.60 -65.36 13.27
CA GLU A 124 -16.82 -66.13 12.98
C GLU A 124 -16.58 -67.65 12.90
N GLU A 125 -15.34 -68.10 12.66
CA GLU A 125 -14.96 -69.52 12.68
C GLU A 125 -14.77 -70.11 14.10
N GLN A 126 -14.93 -69.31 15.16
CA GLN A 126 -14.78 -69.76 16.55
C GLN A 126 -16.14 -70.23 17.13
N PRO A 127 -16.23 -71.43 17.76
CA PRO A 127 -17.51 -72.03 18.12
C PRO A 127 -18.32 -71.19 19.11
N ARG A 128 -19.62 -71.06 18.81
CA ARG A 128 -20.59 -70.07 19.32
C ARG A 128 -21.10 -70.28 20.76
N ASP A 129 -20.27 -70.73 21.70
CA ASP A 129 -20.71 -70.90 23.09
C ASP A 129 -19.71 -70.30 24.08
N ALA A 130 -19.54 -68.96 24.00
CA ALA A 130 -19.00 -68.05 25.03
C ALA A 130 -18.66 -66.64 24.47
N GLY A 131 -18.63 -66.47 23.14
CA GLY A 131 -18.09 -65.26 22.50
C GLY A 131 -18.97 -64.02 22.53
N THR A 132 -20.30 -64.15 22.69
CA THR A 132 -21.23 -63.01 22.47
C THR A 132 -21.10 -61.91 23.52
N GLN A 133 -20.77 -62.25 24.77
CA GLN A 133 -20.53 -61.25 25.81
C GLN A 133 -19.17 -60.57 25.65
N GLN A 134 -18.14 -61.31 25.26
CA GLN A 134 -16.80 -60.75 25.02
C GLN A 134 -16.80 -59.77 23.84
N ILE A 135 -17.55 -60.10 22.78
CA ILE A 135 -17.73 -59.26 21.58
C ILE A 135 -18.52 -57.98 21.91
N LEU A 136 -19.55 -58.05 22.75
CA LEU A 136 -20.27 -56.86 23.22
C LEU A 136 -19.37 -55.94 24.06
N THR A 137 -18.55 -56.49 24.96
CA THR A 137 -17.56 -55.68 25.70
C THR A 137 -16.47 -55.09 24.80
N GLN A 138 -16.04 -55.79 23.74
CA GLN A 138 -15.07 -55.24 22.78
C GLN A 138 -15.69 -54.18 21.87
N LEU A 139 -16.96 -54.31 21.48
CA LEU A 139 -17.69 -53.29 20.73
C LEU A 139 -18.02 -52.08 21.60
N GLU A 140 -18.34 -52.26 22.88
CA GLU A 140 -18.47 -51.16 23.84
C GLU A 140 -17.13 -50.51 24.12
N GLN A 141 -16.02 -51.26 24.20
CA GLN A 141 -14.67 -50.70 24.28
C GLN A 141 -14.28 -49.94 23.02
N LEU A 142 -14.54 -50.45 21.82
CA LEU A 142 -14.23 -49.76 20.56
C LEU A 142 -15.12 -48.54 20.35
N LYS A 143 -16.39 -48.60 20.78
CA LYS A 143 -17.30 -47.45 20.75
C LYS A 143 -16.94 -46.44 21.83
N ALA A 144 -16.45 -46.87 22.99
CA ALA A 144 -15.89 -46.00 24.02
C ALA A 144 -14.53 -45.42 23.59
N GLU A 145 -13.71 -46.13 22.80
CA GLU A 145 -12.47 -45.65 22.20
C GLU A 145 -12.72 -44.72 21.01
N GLN A 146 -13.78 -44.94 20.22
CA GLN A 146 -14.22 -44.02 19.16
C GLN A 146 -14.95 -42.81 19.73
N ALA A 147 -15.73 -42.95 20.79
CA ALA A 147 -16.29 -41.83 21.54
C ALA A 147 -15.18 -41.07 22.27
N ALA A 148 -14.20 -41.76 22.84
CA ALA A 148 -13.00 -41.15 23.39
C ALA A 148 -12.10 -40.54 22.32
N GLN A 149 -12.05 -41.05 21.07
CA GLN A 149 -11.35 -40.42 19.94
C GLN A 149 -12.11 -39.20 19.40
N SER A 150 -13.45 -39.25 19.39
CA SER A 150 -14.31 -38.14 18.96
C SER A 150 -14.35 -37.03 20.02
N GLU A 151 -14.33 -37.38 21.31
CA GLU A 151 -14.12 -36.43 22.41
C GLU A 151 -12.64 -35.99 22.52
N SER A 152 -11.66 -36.85 22.19
CA SER A 152 -10.21 -36.53 22.14
C SER A 152 -9.87 -35.54 21.01
N SER A 153 -10.57 -35.60 19.87
CA SER A 153 -10.35 -34.65 18.77
C SER A 153 -10.79 -33.22 19.11
N SER A 154 -11.62 -33.04 20.14
CA SER A 154 -12.01 -31.74 20.67
C SER A 154 -10.97 -31.13 21.62
N GLN A 155 -9.92 -31.87 21.99
CA GLN A 155 -8.90 -31.46 22.97
C GLN A 155 -7.47 -31.87 22.62
N GLU A 156 -7.12 -32.05 21.34
CA GLU A 156 -5.70 -32.17 20.98
C GLU A 156 -5.00 -30.83 21.21
N MET A 157 -4.26 -30.77 22.32
CA MET A 157 -3.51 -29.60 22.75
C MET A 157 -2.13 -29.60 22.08
N ASN A 158 -1.89 -28.62 21.21
CA ASN A 158 -0.63 -28.43 20.50
C ASN A 158 0.33 -27.55 21.30
N PRO A 159 1.63 -27.89 21.36
CA PRO A 159 2.63 -26.94 21.85
C PRO A 159 2.79 -25.80 20.84
N ILE A 160 2.55 -24.57 21.30
CA ILE A 160 2.77 -23.35 20.52
C ILE A 160 3.95 -22.62 21.13
N THR A 161 5.04 -22.52 20.37
CA THR A 161 6.28 -21.87 20.80
C THR A 161 6.74 -20.85 19.76
N PHE A 162 7.19 -19.70 20.23
CA PHE A 162 7.83 -18.70 19.38
C PHE A 162 9.27 -18.49 19.85
N GLU A 163 10.18 -18.39 18.89
CA GLU A 163 11.57 -18.02 19.12
C GLU A 163 11.77 -16.56 18.75
N LEU A 164 12.19 -15.75 19.71
CA LEU A 164 12.42 -14.33 19.52
C LEU A 164 13.91 -14.06 19.41
N ILE A 165 14.35 -13.53 18.26
CA ILE A 165 15.76 -13.24 17.97
C ILE A 165 15.91 -11.76 17.68
N GLN A 166 16.94 -11.11 18.21
CA GLN A 166 17.23 -9.70 17.96
C GLN A 166 17.79 -9.48 16.56
N GLU A 167 17.20 -8.52 15.84
CA GLU A 167 17.61 -7.94 14.54
C GLU A 167 17.66 -8.90 13.34
N GLN A 168 18.34 -10.04 13.44
CA GLN A 168 18.64 -10.92 12.32
C GLN A 168 18.88 -12.37 12.73
N GLU A 169 18.95 -13.26 11.73
CA GLU A 169 19.26 -14.68 11.94
C GLU A 169 20.63 -14.83 12.62
N GLY A 170 20.70 -15.70 13.64
CA GLY A 170 21.90 -15.84 14.49
C GLY A 170 22.15 -14.69 15.46
N GLY A 171 21.22 -13.74 15.57
CA GLY A 171 21.24 -12.67 16.58
C GLY A 171 21.08 -13.21 18.00
N LYS A 172 21.21 -12.31 18.99
CA LYS A 172 21.02 -12.67 20.39
C LYS A 172 19.54 -12.99 20.67
N PRO A 173 19.21 -13.86 21.64
CA PRO A 173 17.83 -14.07 22.05
C PRO A 173 17.21 -12.78 22.60
N ALA A 174 15.96 -12.51 22.22
CA ALA A 174 15.24 -11.32 22.68
C ALA A 174 14.53 -11.63 24.01
N VAL A 175 15.14 -11.20 25.12
CA VAL A 175 14.72 -11.52 26.51
C VAL A 175 13.79 -10.42 27.06
N GLY A 176 12.78 -10.81 27.84
CA GLY A 176 11.89 -9.88 28.56
C GLY A 176 10.76 -9.29 27.70
N PHE A 177 10.47 -9.90 26.55
CA PHE A 177 9.37 -9.49 25.68
C PHE A 177 8.08 -10.13 26.19
N SER A 178 7.02 -9.33 26.32
CA SER A 178 5.70 -9.82 26.71
C SER A 178 4.92 -10.26 25.47
N GLY A 179 4.45 -11.50 25.45
CA GLY A 179 3.55 -12.03 24.42
C GLY A 179 2.15 -12.29 24.96
N GLU A 180 1.13 -11.87 24.22
CA GLU A 180 -0.27 -12.22 24.41
C GLU A 180 -0.76 -13.01 23.20
N LEU A 181 -1.19 -14.25 23.42
CA LEU A 181 -1.72 -15.13 22.39
C LEU A 181 -3.23 -15.30 22.60
N SER A 182 -4.02 -14.74 21.69
CA SER A 182 -5.48 -14.78 21.72
C SER A 182 -6.00 -15.88 20.81
N LYS A 183 -6.77 -16.83 21.33
CA LYS A 183 -7.52 -17.80 20.52
C LYS A 183 -8.71 -17.09 19.89
N LEU A 184 -8.90 -17.28 18.60
CA LEU A 184 -10.03 -16.76 17.84
C LEU A 184 -11.05 -17.87 17.57
N ASP A 185 -12.29 -17.46 17.31
CA ASP A 185 -13.31 -18.36 16.75
C ASP A 185 -12.93 -18.84 15.33
N ASP A 186 -13.69 -19.80 14.80
CA ASP A 186 -13.41 -20.39 13.48
C ASP A 186 -13.49 -19.36 12.34
N GLN A 187 -14.21 -18.25 12.55
CA GLN A 187 -14.30 -17.14 11.62
C GLN A 187 -13.10 -16.18 11.72
N GLY A 188 -12.31 -16.27 12.80
CA GLY A 188 -11.19 -15.37 13.06
C GLY A 188 -11.62 -13.98 13.54
N SER A 189 -12.83 -13.85 14.08
CA SER A 189 -13.50 -12.58 14.34
C SER A 189 -13.62 -12.21 15.81
N ARG A 190 -13.73 -13.21 16.70
CA ARG A 190 -13.91 -12.99 18.15
C ARG A 190 -12.87 -13.72 18.97
N GLU A 191 -12.37 -13.06 20.00
CA GLU A 191 -11.50 -13.67 21.02
C GLU A 191 -12.32 -14.64 21.88
N VAL A 192 -11.86 -15.89 21.95
CA VAL A 192 -12.42 -16.95 22.81
C VAL A 192 -11.74 -16.94 24.17
N PHE A 193 -10.40 -16.91 24.17
CA PHE A 193 -9.58 -16.73 25.36
C PHE A 193 -8.22 -16.16 24.98
N LYS A 194 -7.44 -15.75 25.98
CA LYS A 194 -6.05 -15.31 25.80
C LYS A 194 -5.11 -15.86 26.86
N VAL A 195 -3.86 -16.04 26.48
CA VAL A 195 -2.77 -16.48 27.36
C VAL A 195 -1.61 -15.51 27.23
N LYS A 196 -0.92 -15.25 28.34
CA LYS A 196 0.27 -14.40 28.37
C LYS A 196 1.51 -15.23 28.67
N ALA A 197 2.62 -14.86 28.06
CA ALA A 197 3.93 -15.41 28.35
C ALA A 197 4.98 -14.29 28.21
N GLU A 198 6.14 -14.50 28.83
CA GLU A 198 7.29 -13.61 28.69
C GLU A 198 8.45 -14.42 28.11
N SER A 199 9.25 -13.81 27.24
CA SER A 199 10.40 -14.48 26.64
C SER A 199 11.51 -14.70 27.66
N ASN A 200 11.98 -15.94 27.74
CA ASN A 200 13.00 -16.35 28.68
C ASN A 200 14.43 -15.99 28.21
N ALA A 201 15.45 -16.44 28.95
CA ALA A 201 16.86 -16.17 28.63
C ALA A 201 17.30 -16.71 27.25
N GLU A 202 16.63 -17.75 26.75
CA GLU A 202 16.83 -18.31 25.41
C GLU A 202 15.94 -17.66 24.35
N GLY A 203 15.21 -16.58 24.68
CA GLY A 203 14.32 -15.87 23.75
C GLY A 203 13.05 -16.65 23.40
N GLN A 204 12.70 -17.68 24.16
CA GLN A 204 11.55 -18.54 23.88
C GLN A 204 10.29 -18.01 24.58
N LEU A 205 9.22 -17.82 23.81
CA LEU A 205 7.86 -17.63 24.31
C LEU A 205 7.10 -18.96 24.29
N LYS A 206 6.84 -19.50 25.48
CA LYS A 206 6.12 -20.77 25.66
C LYS A 206 4.73 -20.51 26.20
N PHE A 207 3.72 -20.73 25.37
CA PHE A 207 2.30 -20.60 25.77
C PHE A 207 1.71 -21.92 26.31
N GLY A 208 2.54 -22.97 26.42
CA GLY A 208 2.13 -24.29 26.86
C GLY A 208 1.40 -25.06 25.75
N LYS A 209 0.59 -26.03 26.17
CA LYS A 209 -0.25 -26.81 25.27
C LYS A 209 -1.58 -26.09 25.11
N LEU A 210 -1.99 -25.79 23.89
CA LEU A 210 -3.21 -25.04 23.58
C LEU A 210 -4.03 -25.76 22.51
N PRO A 211 -5.37 -25.64 22.51
CA PRO A 211 -6.21 -26.32 21.52
C PRO A 211 -5.86 -25.87 20.10
N TRP A 212 -6.04 -26.73 19.12
CA TRP A 212 -5.87 -26.34 17.72
C TRP A 212 -6.85 -25.22 17.31
N GLY A 213 -6.55 -24.52 16.21
CA GLY A 213 -7.40 -23.47 15.65
C GLY A 213 -6.66 -22.16 15.36
N LYS A 214 -7.43 -21.08 15.22
CA LYS A 214 -6.92 -19.74 14.86
C LYS A 214 -6.48 -18.96 16.10
N TYR A 215 -5.37 -18.24 15.95
CA TYR A 215 -4.80 -17.40 16.99
C TYR A 215 -4.29 -16.08 16.42
N GLU A 216 -4.15 -15.07 17.27
CA GLU A 216 -3.41 -13.84 17.00
C GLU A 216 -2.36 -13.66 18.11
N LEU A 217 -1.09 -13.50 17.74
CA LEU A 217 -0.01 -13.15 18.67
C LEU A 217 0.21 -11.65 18.66
N LYS A 218 0.19 -11.04 19.85
CA LYS A 218 0.66 -9.68 20.09
C LYS A 218 1.90 -9.71 20.95
N LEU A 219 2.96 -9.04 20.51
CA LEU A 219 4.19 -8.89 21.28
C LEU A 219 4.36 -7.44 21.71
N SER A 220 4.95 -7.24 22.88
CA SER A 220 5.34 -5.93 23.39
C SER A 220 6.77 -5.97 23.94
N THR A 221 7.58 -4.99 23.53
CA THR A 221 8.94 -4.82 24.07
C THR A 221 8.92 -4.13 25.43
N PRO A 222 10.01 -4.21 26.22
CA PRO A 222 10.15 -3.44 27.47
C PRO A 222 9.99 -1.92 27.30
N TRP A 223 10.30 -1.40 26.11
CA TRP A 223 10.17 0.02 25.75
C TRP A 223 8.89 0.37 24.97
N ARG A 224 7.88 -0.52 24.96
CA ARG A 224 6.52 -0.28 24.44
C ARG A 224 6.40 -0.20 22.90
N GLU A 225 7.23 -0.93 22.18
CA GLU A 225 6.91 -1.26 20.80
C GLU A 225 6.06 -2.52 20.72
N GLU A 226 5.16 -2.57 19.75
CA GLU A 226 4.17 -3.63 19.58
C GLU A 226 4.30 -4.30 18.21
N TYR A 227 4.17 -5.62 18.18
CA TYR A 227 4.07 -6.43 16.96
C TYR A 227 2.77 -7.24 16.99
N SER A 228 2.15 -7.45 15.83
CA SER A 228 1.04 -8.40 15.65
C SER A 228 1.35 -9.34 14.50
N SER A 229 1.15 -10.64 14.71
CA SER A 229 1.40 -11.69 13.70
C SER A 229 0.34 -11.74 12.59
N GLY A 230 -0.79 -11.04 12.76
CA GLY A 230 -2.03 -11.41 12.08
C GLY A 230 -2.55 -12.77 12.55
N ILE A 231 -3.47 -13.37 11.80
CA ILE A 231 -4.10 -14.64 12.18
C ILE A 231 -3.18 -15.81 11.78
N LEU A 232 -2.75 -16.58 12.78
CA LEU A 232 -2.07 -17.86 12.59
C LEU A 232 -3.02 -19.03 12.84
N THR A 233 -2.82 -20.15 12.15
CA THR A 233 -3.66 -21.35 12.29
C THR A 233 -2.82 -22.54 12.71
N THR A 234 -3.22 -23.19 13.80
CA THR A 234 -2.59 -24.41 14.31
C THR A 234 -3.42 -25.63 13.90
N ILE A 235 -2.72 -26.73 13.58
CA ILE A 235 -3.31 -27.98 13.09
C ILE A 235 -3.22 -29.02 14.21
N PRO A 236 -4.26 -29.82 14.46
CA PRO A 236 -4.23 -30.92 15.43
C PRO A 236 -3.00 -31.83 15.24
N GLY A 237 -2.40 -32.25 16.36
CA GLY A 237 -1.25 -33.15 16.39
C GLY A 237 0.07 -32.57 15.86
N ARG A 238 0.14 -31.27 15.51
CA ARG A 238 1.35 -30.63 14.98
C ARG A 238 1.87 -29.55 15.91
N LYS A 239 3.17 -29.60 16.21
CA LYS A 239 3.87 -28.50 16.87
C LYS A 239 3.83 -27.26 15.99
N TYR A 240 3.58 -26.11 16.59
CA TYR A 240 3.69 -24.81 15.92
C TYR A 240 4.91 -24.08 16.45
N GLU A 241 5.84 -23.79 15.55
CA GLU A 241 7.09 -23.08 15.82
C GLU A 241 7.24 -21.96 14.79
N GLN A 242 7.55 -20.75 15.27
CA GLN A 242 7.85 -19.61 14.41
C GLN A 242 8.94 -18.75 15.05
N THR A 243 9.90 -18.33 14.24
CA THR A 243 10.92 -17.36 14.64
C THR A 243 10.45 -15.95 14.28
N ILE A 244 10.58 -15.01 15.23
CA ILE A 244 10.21 -13.60 15.05
C ILE A 244 11.43 -12.73 15.37
N TYR A 245 11.76 -11.85 14.42
CA TYR A 245 12.86 -10.92 14.58
C TYR A 245 12.39 -9.66 15.31
N CYS A 246 13.07 -9.36 16.40
CA CYS A 246 12.72 -8.35 17.38
C CYS A 246 13.73 -7.21 17.37
N PRO A 247 13.32 -5.99 17.74
CA PRO A 247 14.26 -4.90 17.95
C PRO A 247 15.18 -5.19 19.14
N ALA A 248 16.46 -4.87 19.01
CA ALA A 248 17.42 -5.03 20.09
C ALA A 248 17.25 -3.99 21.20
N ASP A 249 16.91 -2.76 20.83
CA ASP A 249 16.88 -1.60 21.72
C ASP A 249 15.71 -0.66 21.41
N ALA A 250 15.45 0.28 22.33
CA ALA A 250 14.45 1.33 22.11
C ALA A 250 14.78 2.20 20.88
N PRO A 251 13.78 2.81 20.21
CA PRO A 251 14.03 3.73 19.10
C PRO A 251 14.99 4.86 19.48
N GLU A 252 16.11 4.95 18.77
CA GLU A 252 17.10 6.00 18.96
C GLU A 252 16.68 7.30 18.28
N THR A 253 17.28 8.42 18.69
CA THR A 253 17.17 9.68 17.97
C THR A 253 18.02 9.66 16.71
N ALA A 254 17.47 10.15 15.61
CA ALA A 254 18.12 10.30 14.33
C ALA A 254 18.04 11.77 13.86
N SER A 255 19.08 12.23 13.17
CA SER A 255 19.10 13.56 12.55
C SER A 255 18.39 13.52 11.20
N LEU A 256 17.31 14.29 11.05
CA LEU A 256 16.46 14.40 9.86
C LEU A 256 16.73 15.71 9.12
N ARG A 257 16.98 15.65 7.82
CA ARG A 257 17.05 16.81 6.93
C ARG A 257 15.73 16.95 6.16
N LEU A 258 15.11 18.12 6.24
CA LEU A 258 13.87 18.43 5.54
C LEU A 258 14.20 19.27 4.31
N GLN A 259 13.80 18.80 3.13
CA GLN A 259 14.00 19.50 1.87
C GLN A 259 12.66 19.78 1.21
N VAL A 260 12.41 21.04 0.88
CA VAL A 260 11.14 21.46 0.28
C VAL A 260 11.39 21.89 -1.15
N ASN A 261 10.81 21.13 -2.08
CA ASN A 261 10.79 21.44 -3.50
C ASN A 261 9.46 22.12 -3.80
N TRP A 262 9.48 23.45 -3.85
CA TRP A 262 8.31 24.26 -4.17
C TRP A 262 8.54 24.96 -5.53
N PRO A 263 7.95 24.45 -6.62
CA PRO A 263 8.29 24.84 -7.99
C PRO A 263 7.93 26.29 -8.33
N GLU A 264 6.79 26.78 -7.85
CA GLU A 264 6.44 28.19 -7.92
C GLU A 264 6.55 28.81 -6.54
N GLN A 265 7.75 29.30 -6.23
CA GLN A 265 7.96 30.19 -5.12
C GLN A 265 7.23 31.50 -5.47
N ALA A 266 5.92 31.58 -5.16
CA ALA A 266 5.20 32.84 -5.21
C ALA A 266 5.96 33.76 -4.24
N SER A 267 6.72 34.70 -4.80
CA SER A 267 7.84 35.39 -4.15
C SER A 267 7.47 36.21 -2.92
N ASP A 268 6.20 36.23 -2.51
CA ASP A 268 5.67 37.10 -1.45
C ASP A 268 4.61 36.44 -0.54
N GLU A 269 4.22 35.16 -0.73
CA GLU A 269 2.96 34.64 -0.12
C GLU A 269 3.08 33.55 0.94
N ALA A 270 4.11 32.68 0.95
CA ALA A 270 4.33 31.73 2.04
C ALA A 270 5.83 31.38 2.15
N GLU A 271 6.42 31.67 3.32
CA GLU A 271 7.85 31.48 3.57
C GLU A 271 8.13 30.24 4.43
N PHE A 272 7.08 29.75 5.12
CA PHE A 272 7.18 28.67 6.08
C PHE A 272 6.21 27.54 5.76
N MET A 273 6.64 26.33 6.02
CA MET A 273 5.80 25.14 5.99
C MET A 273 5.83 24.43 7.33
N LEU A 274 4.66 24.22 7.92
CA LEU A 274 4.51 23.42 9.13
C LEU A 274 4.07 22.01 8.74
N CYS A 275 4.88 21.01 9.03
CA CYS A 275 4.55 19.60 8.80
C CYS A 275 4.15 18.93 10.12
N ASP A 276 2.89 18.50 10.22
CA ASP A 276 2.35 17.76 11.36
C ASP A 276 2.14 16.28 10.98
N PHE A 277 2.98 15.39 11.52
CA PHE A 277 2.89 13.94 11.30
C PHE A 277 1.87 13.25 12.19
N ARG A 278 1.26 13.96 13.14
CA ARG A 278 0.35 13.35 14.11
C ARG A 278 -1.01 13.17 13.47
N SER A 279 -1.65 12.05 13.79
CA SER A 279 -3.07 11.88 13.52
C SER A 279 -3.89 12.65 14.56
N ALA A 280 -4.75 13.54 14.08
CA ALA A 280 -5.71 14.25 14.92
C ALA A 280 -7.04 13.49 14.95
N SER A 281 -7.43 13.00 16.13
CA SER A 281 -8.78 12.48 16.38
C SER A 281 -9.64 13.56 17.04
N SER A 282 -10.85 13.76 16.52
CA SER A 282 -11.82 14.69 17.10
C SER A 282 -12.88 13.92 17.86
N TYR A 283 -13.04 14.19 19.15
CA TYR A 283 -14.21 13.73 19.88
C TYR A 283 -15.38 14.69 19.60
N HIS A 284 -16.45 14.17 18.98
CA HIS A 284 -17.63 14.95 18.56
C HIS A 284 -18.27 15.81 19.66
N ARG A 285 -18.00 15.54 20.94
CA ARG A 285 -18.63 16.24 22.08
C ARG A 285 -17.78 17.30 22.78
N SER A 286 -16.45 17.21 22.75
CA SER A 286 -15.59 18.12 23.53
C SER A 286 -14.91 19.21 22.70
N GLY A 287 -14.91 19.10 21.36
CA GLY A 287 -14.19 20.00 20.46
C GLY A 287 -12.66 19.98 20.62
N THR A 288 -12.15 19.16 21.54
CA THR A 288 -10.72 18.99 21.83
C THR A 288 -10.14 17.94 20.90
N ARG A 289 -9.09 18.30 20.18
CA ARG A 289 -8.32 17.36 19.35
C ARG A 289 -7.38 16.56 20.25
N ARG A 290 -7.33 15.24 20.03
CA ARG A 290 -6.28 14.38 20.58
C ARG A 290 -5.34 13.98 19.45
N TYR A 291 -4.06 14.17 19.71
CA TYR A 291 -3.00 13.83 18.77
C TYR A 291 -2.38 12.49 19.15
N SER A 292 -2.07 11.69 18.14
CA SER A 292 -1.33 10.45 18.30
C SER A 292 -0.40 10.26 17.11
N LEU A 293 0.77 9.69 17.37
CA LEU A 293 1.74 9.34 16.34
C LEU A 293 2.21 7.90 16.57
N SER A 294 2.27 7.15 15.48
CA SER A 294 2.84 5.82 15.44
C SER A 294 3.84 5.73 14.30
N THR A 295 5.03 5.25 14.59
CA THR A 295 6.06 4.90 13.60
C THR A 295 6.24 3.39 13.56
N TYR A 296 6.94 2.91 12.54
CA TYR A 296 7.19 1.47 12.38
C TYR A 296 8.68 1.18 12.22
N ARG A 297 9.15 0.03 12.70
CA ARG A 297 10.47 -0.52 12.35
C ARG A 297 10.27 -1.86 11.67
N ARG A 298 10.93 -2.06 10.52
CA ARG A 298 10.96 -3.33 9.81
C ARG A 298 12.26 -4.05 10.13
N ILE A 299 12.11 -5.24 10.69
CA ILE A 299 13.22 -6.09 11.11
C ILE A 299 12.97 -7.46 10.49
N GLN A 300 13.73 -7.80 9.44
CA GLN A 300 13.61 -9.07 8.70
C GLN A 300 12.15 -9.44 8.35
N GLY A 301 11.40 -8.46 7.83
CA GLY A 301 9.99 -8.63 7.47
C GLY A 301 8.99 -8.48 8.62
N SER A 302 9.43 -8.50 9.88
CA SER A 302 8.60 -8.21 11.05
C SER A 302 8.39 -6.70 11.20
N ARG A 303 7.13 -6.26 11.27
CA ARG A 303 6.77 -4.85 11.41
C ARG A 303 6.41 -4.55 12.87
N TRP A 304 7.32 -3.86 13.55
CA TRP A 304 7.11 -3.36 14.91
C TRP A 304 6.55 -1.95 14.85
N SER A 305 5.61 -1.63 15.72
CA SER A 305 4.97 -0.32 15.80
C SER A 305 5.34 0.35 17.12
N TYR A 306 5.75 1.61 17.06
CA TYR A 306 6.05 2.41 18.23
C TYR A 306 5.03 3.51 18.38
N ARG A 307 4.32 3.55 19.51
CA ARG A 307 3.41 4.65 19.83
C ARG A 307 4.17 5.72 20.61
N HIS A 308 4.28 6.90 20.00
CA HIS A 308 5.06 8.00 20.56
C HIS A 308 4.41 8.58 21.81
N ASN A 309 5.24 8.95 22.78
CA ASN A 309 4.80 9.67 23.96
C ASN A 309 4.67 11.17 23.66
N MET A 310 3.44 11.64 23.42
CA MET A 310 3.16 13.04 23.06
C MET A 310 3.60 14.08 24.12
N THR A 311 3.93 13.67 25.34
CA THR A 311 4.47 14.58 26.36
C THR A 311 5.91 15.02 26.04
N GLN A 312 6.71 14.19 25.35
CA GLN A 312 8.11 14.47 25.01
C GLN A 312 8.21 15.24 23.69
N ALA A 313 8.95 16.35 23.66
CA ALA A 313 9.00 17.27 22.51
C ALA A 313 9.46 16.61 21.19
N ALA A 314 10.58 15.88 21.20
CA ALA A 314 11.12 15.19 20.02
C ALA A 314 10.18 14.08 19.48
N ALA A 315 9.34 13.52 20.35
CA ALA A 315 8.36 12.49 19.99
C ALA A 315 7.08 13.06 19.36
N ARG A 316 6.96 14.39 19.20
CA ARG A 316 5.76 15.02 18.62
C ARG A 316 5.80 15.09 17.10
N SER A 317 7.00 15.04 16.50
CA SER A 317 7.23 15.11 15.04
C SER A 317 6.38 16.18 14.34
N VAL A 318 6.41 17.38 14.90
CA VAL A 318 5.84 18.58 14.26
C VAL A 318 7.00 19.49 13.94
N TYR A 319 7.20 19.78 12.66
CA TYR A 319 8.35 20.53 12.19
C TYR A 319 7.89 21.83 11.54
N LEU A 320 8.57 22.93 11.86
CA LEU A 320 8.44 24.18 11.14
C LEU A 320 9.66 24.33 10.24
N ILE A 321 9.43 24.52 8.95
CA ILE A 321 10.45 24.58 7.90
C ILE A 321 10.47 25.98 7.32
N ASP A 322 11.63 26.60 7.29
CA ASP A 322 11.93 27.80 6.52
C ASP A 322 12.32 27.35 5.11
N VAL A 323 11.39 27.51 4.18
CA VAL A 323 11.48 26.97 2.83
C VAL A 323 12.59 27.66 2.03
N GLN A 324 12.79 28.97 2.26
CA GLN A 324 13.80 29.76 1.56
C GLN A 324 15.22 29.34 1.95
N ASN A 325 15.45 29.15 3.25
CA ASN A 325 16.77 28.86 3.79
C ASN A 325 17.05 27.37 4.01
N GLN A 326 16.10 26.49 3.66
CA GLN A 326 16.19 25.03 3.78
C GLN A 326 16.69 24.58 5.17
N ARG A 327 16.09 25.19 6.20
CA ARG A 327 16.37 24.93 7.62
C ARG A 327 15.06 24.69 8.34
N ALA A 328 15.12 23.98 9.45
CA ALA A 328 13.94 23.60 10.20
C ALA A 328 14.16 23.70 11.70
N THR A 329 13.06 23.62 12.43
CA THR A 329 13.03 23.56 13.87
C THR A 329 11.85 22.73 14.34
N LEU A 330 11.93 22.20 15.56
CA LEU A 330 10.78 21.56 16.19
C LEU A 330 9.73 22.62 16.50
N CYS A 331 8.50 22.41 16.02
CA CYS A 331 7.42 23.36 16.27
C CYS A 331 7.00 23.30 17.74
N PRO A 332 7.01 24.43 18.48
CA PRO A 332 6.45 24.50 19.82
C PRO A 332 4.96 24.15 19.80
N VAL A 333 4.55 23.23 20.67
CA VAL A 333 3.14 22.88 20.87
C VAL A 333 2.85 22.79 22.38
N GLY A 334 1.61 23.11 22.76
CA GLY A 334 1.17 23.13 24.15
C GLY A 334 1.10 21.73 24.77
N GLU A 335 0.80 21.66 26.07
CA GLU A 335 0.74 20.40 26.83
C GLU A 335 -0.26 19.37 26.26
N GLY A 336 -1.37 19.84 25.67
CA GLY A 336 -2.35 19.00 24.99
C GLY A 336 -2.00 18.64 23.53
N GLY A 337 -0.82 19.04 23.05
CA GLY A 337 -0.40 18.89 21.65
C GLY A 337 -0.99 19.93 20.69
N GLY A 338 -1.85 20.83 21.16
CA GLY A 338 -2.37 21.93 20.34
C GLY A 338 -1.27 22.92 19.94
N PHE A 339 -1.47 23.61 18.82
CA PHE A 339 -0.55 24.65 18.36
C PHE A 339 -0.56 25.85 19.32
N VAL A 340 0.59 26.48 19.52
CA VAL A 340 0.71 27.72 20.29
C VAL A 340 1.19 28.83 19.37
N ASP A 341 0.95 30.08 19.76
CA ASP A 341 1.51 31.22 19.03
C ASP A 341 3.03 31.20 19.17
N ILE A 342 3.71 31.44 18.06
CA ILE A 342 5.16 31.33 17.94
C ILE A 342 5.74 32.73 17.76
N ASP A 343 6.70 33.05 18.64
CA ASP A 343 7.57 34.19 18.48
C ASP A 343 8.74 33.80 17.56
N PHE A 344 8.76 34.37 16.35
CA PHE A 344 9.74 34.02 15.33
C PHE A 344 11.18 34.21 15.80
N ASP A 345 11.45 35.25 16.60
CA ASP A 345 12.81 35.59 17.04
C ASP A 345 13.33 34.63 18.12
N LYS A 346 12.45 33.79 18.70
CA LYS A 346 12.82 32.74 19.67
C LYS A 346 13.09 31.39 19.04
N LEU A 347 12.86 31.24 17.73
CA LEU A 347 13.07 29.97 17.04
C LEU A 347 14.57 29.69 16.83
N VAL A 348 14.98 28.48 17.19
CA VAL A 348 16.33 27.98 16.92
C VAL A 348 16.30 27.15 15.64
N TRP A 349 16.79 27.75 14.56
CA TRP A 349 16.83 27.11 13.24
C TRP A 349 18.08 26.25 13.07
N GLN A 350 17.90 25.06 12.48
CA GLN A 350 18.97 24.10 12.24
C GLN A 350 18.84 23.48 10.84
N PRO A 351 19.95 23.06 10.22
CA PRO A 351 19.91 22.35 8.94
C PRO A 351 19.27 20.96 9.05
N THR A 352 19.22 20.41 10.26
CA THR A 352 18.58 19.13 10.59
C THR A 352 17.80 19.24 11.88
N VAL A 353 16.84 18.35 12.08
CA VAL A 353 16.02 18.25 13.30
C VAL A 353 16.09 16.83 13.84
N GLU A 354 15.83 16.69 15.13
CA GLU A 354 15.76 15.37 15.76
C GLU A 354 14.42 14.69 15.46
N ALA A 355 14.49 13.41 15.08
CA ALA A 355 13.34 12.52 14.91
C ALA A 355 13.65 11.17 15.55
N LEU A 356 12.65 10.48 16.12
CA LEU A 356 12.87 9.11 16.58
C LEU A 356 12.95 8.13 15.40
N GLN A 357 13.78 7.11 15.53
CA GLN A 357 13.97 6.05 14.55
C GLN A 357 12.63 5.42 14.16
N GLY A 358 12.45 5.21 12.86
CA GLY A 358 11.31 4.49 12.30
C GLY A 358 10.83 5.03 10.95
N GLU A 359 9.88 4.31 10.38
CA GLU A 359 9.14 4.60 9.16
C GLU A 359 7.92 5.46 9.50
N TYR A 360 7.89 6.68 8.98
CA TYR A 360 6.80 7.63 9.05
C TYR A 360 5.98 7.51 7.77
N ILE A 361 5.18 6.45 7.66
CA ILE A 361 4.57 6.00 6.40
C ILE A 361 3.55 7.01 5.83
N ALA A 362 2.87 7.76 6.69
CA ALA A 362 1.86 8.71 6.25
C ALA A 362 2.51 10.08 6.01
N PRO A 363 2.26 10.72 4.85
CA PRO A 363 2.72 12.09 4.62
C PRO A 363 2.07 13.00 5.66
N PRO A 364 2.75 14.04 6.15
CA PRO A 364 2.16 14.90 7.15
C PRO A 364 1.01 15.72 6.58
N CYS A 365 0.25 16.31 7.49
CA CYS A 365 -0.54 17.48 7.15
C CYS A 365 0.39 18.70 7.09
N SER A 366 0.48 19.33 5.92
CA SER A 366 1.36 20.47 5.67
C SER A 366 0.55 21.76 5.68
N TYR A 367 0.89 22.70 6.56
CA TYR A 367 0.30 24.03 6.58
C TYR A 367 1.27 25.02 5.94
N LEU A 368 0.76 25.79 4.98
CA LEU A 368 1.47 26.86 4.28
C LEU A 368 1.28 28.14 5.08
N LEU A 369 2.36 28.74 5.56
CA LEU A 369 2.32 29.84 6.55
C LEU A 369 3.19 31.01 6.12
N ARG A 370 2.72 32.21 6.45
CA ARG A 370 3.50 33.46 6.42
C ARG A 370 4.16 33.70 7.76
N LYS A 371 5.19 34.55 7.78
CA LYS A 371 5.84 34.98 9.04
C LYS A 371 4.83 35.52 10.06
N GLY A 372 3.88 36.36 9.60
CA GLY A 372 2.84 36.95 10.46
C GLY A 372 1.86 35.93 11.04
N ASP A 373 1.69 34.79 10.38
CA ASP A 373 0.76 33.74 10.82
C ASP A 373 1.27 33.02 12.07
N LEU A 374 2.59 32.95 12.25
CA LEU A 374 3.25 32.30 13.38
C LEU A 374 2.77 32.87 14.72
N ALA A 375 2.59 34.19 14.79
CA ALA A 375 2.10 34.88 15.99
C ALA A 375 0.62 34.61 16.31
N THR A 376 -0.12 33.94 15.42
CA THR A 376 -1.52 33.55 15.65
C THR A 376 -1.81 32.08 15.33
N LEU A 377 -0.76 31.25 15.35
CA LEU A 377 -0.82 29.84 14.99
C LEU A 377 -1.80 29.05 15.88
N SER A 378 -2.03 29.47 17.13
CA SER A 378 -3.01 28.86 18.03
C SER A 378 -4.44 28.85 17.47
N LYS A 379 -4.77 29.75 16.53
CA LYS A 379 -6.06 29.78 15.82
C LYS A 379 -6.32 28.49 15.04
N LEU A 380 -5.29 27.75 14.62
CA LEU A 380 -5.42 26.45 13.95
C LEU A 380 -6.21 25.43 14.77
N ASN A 381 -6.11 25.52 16.10
CA ASN A 381 -6.84 24.63 17.00
C ASN A 381 -8.37 24.82 16.93
N SER A 382 -8.82 26.01 16.52
CA SER A 382 -10.23 26.39 16.46
C SER A 382 -10.88 26.09 15.10
N ILE A 383 -10.10 25.78 14.06
CA ILE A 383 -10.62 25.49 12.72
C ILE A 383 -11.30 24.13 12.74
N LYS A 384 -12.64 24.10 12.76
CA LYS A 384 -13.42 22.84 12.84
C LYS A 384 -13.51 22.08 11.53
N VAL A 385 -13.35 22.77 10.40
CA VAL A 385 -13.63 22.23 9.08
C VAL A 385 -12.64 22.80 8.08
N PHE A 386 -12.10 21.92 7.24
CA PHE A 386 -11.32 22.26 6.07
C PHE A 386 -12.14 21.90 4.84
N ILE A 387 -12.32 22.87 3.95
CA ILE A 387 -12.90 22.61 2.63
C ILE A 387 -11.74 22.24 1.75
N THR A 388 -11.75 20.98 1.32
CA THR A 388 -10.63 20.31 0.70
C THR A 388 -10.98 19.94 -0.73
N LEU A 389 -10.12 20.29 -1.67
CA LEU A 389 -10.17 19.74 -3.02
C LEU A 389 -9.39 18.43 -3.04
N THR A 390 -10.01 17.35 -3.53
CA THR A 390 -9.35 16.06 -3.73
C THR A 390 -9.50 15.64 -5.18
N PRO A 391 -8.40 15.54 -5.95
CA PRO A 391 -8.45 14.98 -7.30
C PRO A 391 -8.81 13.49 -7.23
N ASN A 392 -9.76 13.05 -8.06
CA ASN A 392 -10.10 11.63 -8.22
C ASN A 392 -9.16 11.01 -9.25
N GLN A 393 -8.74 9.77 -9.02
CA GLN A 393 -7.87 9.04 -9.93
C GLN A 393 -8.54 8.75 -11.30
N ASN A 394 -9.87 8.79 -11.37
CA ASN A 394 -10.62 8.59 -12.61
C ASN A 394 -10.93 9.89 -13.38
N GLY A 395 -10.18 10.98 -13.12
CA GLY A 395 -10.32 12.25 -13.84
C GLY A 395 -11.54 13.10 -13.45
N GLY A 396 -12.23 12.76 -12.36
CA GLY A 396 -13.20 13.64 -11.70
C GLY A 396 -12.53 14.42 -10.56
N GLU A 397 -13.08 15.55 -10.14
CA GLU A 397 -12.66 16.19 -8.89
C GLU A 397 -13.81 16.14 -7.87
N LEU A 398 -13.46 15.91 -6.61
CA LEU A 398 -14.42 15.90 -5.51
C LEU A 398 -14.02 16.97 -4.50
N LEU A 399 -14.89 17.95 -4.32
CA LEU A 399 -14.83 18.81 -3.15
C LEU A 399 -15.35 18.03 -1.94
N ARG A 400 -14.48 17.89 -0.94
CA ARG A 400 -14.80 17.23 0.33
C ARG A 400 -14.72 18.23 1.46
N VAL A 401 -15.72 18.18 2.33
CA VAL A 401 -15.69 18.89 3.59
C VAL A 401 -15.10 17.92 4.62
N THR A 402 -13.87 18.17 5.07
CA THR A 402 -13.18 17.34 6.06
C THR A 402 -13.18 18.03 7.42
N GLY A 403 -13.63 17.32 8.46
CA GLY A 403 -13.65 17.85 9.83
C GLY A 403 -12.28 17.83 10.51
N THR A 404 -11.32 17.08 9.97
CA THR A 404 -9.99 16.91 10.53
C THR A 404 -8.92 17.07 9.47
N PRO A 405 -7.79 17.69 9.80
CA PRO A 405 -6.62 17.64 8.94
C PRO A 405 -6.20 16.17 8.79
N SER A 406 -5.95 15.72 7.56
CA SER A 406 -5.51 14.37 7.26
C SER A 406 -4.15 14.38 6.59
N HIS A 407 -3.49 13.23 6.65
CA HIS A 407 -2.22 12.97 5.99
C HIS A 407 -2.26 13.35 4.49
N GLY A 408 -1.22 14.03 4.01
CA GLY A 408 -1.08 14.43 2.60
C GLY A 408 -1.90 15.66 2.19
N MET A 409 -2.53 16.34 3.14
CA MET A 409 -3.18 17.63 2.88
C MET A 409 -2.19 18.78 2.93
N PHE A 410 -2.30 19.69 1.97
CA PHE A 410 -1.74 21.04 2.01
C PHE A 410 -2.84 22.01 2.41
N ILE A 411 -2.63 22.77 3.47
CA ILE A 411 -3.62 23.67 4.05
C ILE A 411 -3.06 25.08 4.01
N SER A 412 -3.84 26.01 3.47
CA SER A 412 -3.63 27.45 3.70
C SER A 412 -4.64 27.91 4.75
N PRO A 413 -4.25 28.00 6.03
CA PRO A 413 -5.22 28.14 7.11
C PRO A 413 -5.84 29.54 7.19
N PHE A 414 -5.10 30.56 6.78
CA PHE A 414 -5.49 31.97 6.91
C PHE A 414 -5.81 32.63 5.57
N GLU A 415 -5.40 32.02 4.46
CA GLU A 415 -5.71 32.47 3.10
C GLU A 415 -6.45 31.38 2.32
N LYS A 416 -7.35 31.79 1.43
CA LYS A 416 -8.12 30.84 0.62
C LYS A 416 -7.35 30.53 -0.65
N PHE A 417 -7.31 29.26 -1.04
CA PHE A 417 -6.72 28.88 -2.31
C PHE A 417 -7.55 29.48 -3.45
N LYS A 418 -6.83 30.06 -4.42
CA LYS A 418 -7.42 30.50 -5.68
C LYS A 418 -7.50 29.29 -6.61
N VAL A 419 -8.62 29.16 -7.31
CA VAL A 419 -8.85 28.07 -8.27
C VAL A 419 -8.91 28.68 -9.66
N ALA A 420 -8.21 28.10 -10.62
CA ALA A 420 -8.16 28.61 -11.98
C ALA A 420 -9.58 28.68 -12.60
N PRO A 421 -9.97 29.77 -13.29
CA PRO A 421 -11.33 29.92 -13.82
C PRO A 421 -11.76 28.81 -14.78
N LYS A 422 -10.84 28.33 -15.63
CA LYS A 422 -11.11 27.20 -16.55
C LYS A 422 -11.45 25.93 -15.78
N PHE A 423 -10.74 25.70 -14.68
CA PHE A 423 -10.90 24.56 -13.82
C PHE A 423 -12.22 24.63 -13.02
N MET A 424 -12.54 25.80 -12.48
CA MET A 424 -13.84 26.11 -11.86
C MET A 424 -15.03 25.79 -12.77
N LYS A 425 -14.94 26.10 -14.07
CA LYS A 425 -16.01 25.82 -15.05
C LYS A 425 -16.19 24.32 -15.31
N LYS A 426 -15.11 23.54 -15.28
CA LYS A 426 -15.11 22.08 -15.51
C LYS A 426 -15.77 21.33 -14.36
N MET A 427 -15.61 21.81 -13.13
CA MET A 427 -16.21 21.22 -11.92
C MET A 427 -17.76 21.28 -11.85
N LYS A 428 -18.46 21.80 -12.89
CA LYS A 428 -19.95 21.84 -13.02
C LYS A 428 -20.67 22.03 -11.67
N MET A 429 -20.44 23.16 -11.02
CA MET A 429 -20.72 23.33 -9.60
C MET A 429 -22.22 23.46 -9.24
N ASP A 430 -22.75 22.45 -8.55
CA ASP A 430 -23.80 22.63 -7.53
C ASP A 430 -23.24 23.26 -6.22
N TYR A 431 -21.92 23.48 -6.13
CA TYR A 431 -21.20 23.89 -4.92
C TYR A 431 -20.53 25.27 -4.99
N ILE A 432 -21.07 26.20 -5.79
CA ILE A 432 -20.58 27.60 -5.90
C ILE A 432 -20.42 28.28 -4.52
N LEU A 433 -21.22 27.86 -3.53
CA LEU A 433 -21.16 28.36 -2.14
C LEU A 433 -19.89 28.01 -1.36
N LEU A 434 -19.10 27.02 -1.79
CA LEU A 434 -17.91 26.53 -1.09
C LEU A 434 -16.59 26.92 -1.75
N ALA A 435 -16.59 27.31 -3.03
CA ALA A 435 -15.35 27.61 -3.76
C ALA A 435 -14.56 28.78 -3.14
N GLY A 436 -15.26 29.82 -2.67
CA GLY A 436 -14.65 30.94 -1.94
C GLY A 436 -14.20 30.60 -0.50
N LYS A 437 -14.37 29.36 -0.07
CA LYS A 437 -13.99 28.89 1.27
C LYS A 437 -12.91 27.80 1.24
N LEU A 438 -12.46 27.40 0.05
CA LEU A 438 -11.41 26.41 -0.17
C LEU A 438 -10.13 26.82 0.53
N ASN A 439 -9.65 25.98 1.45
CA ASN A 439 -8.46 26.23 2.25
C ASN A 439 -7.57 25.02 2.40
N ALA A 440 -7.91 23.92 1.73
CA ALA A 440 -7.09 22.72 1.70
C ALA A 440 -7.10 22.07 0.32
N PHE A 441 -5.99 21.44 0.00
CA PHE A 441 -5.79 20.60 -1.17
C PHE A 441 -5.22 19.27 -0.69
N SER A 442 -5.85 18.16 -1.04
CA SER A 442 -5.30 16.84 -0.75
C SER A 442 -4.53 16.37 -1.96
N GLY A 443 -3.20 16.28 -1.83
CA GLY A 443 -2.37 15.66 -2.85
C GLY A 443 -2.62 14.16 -2.95
N ASN A 444 -2.04 13.55 -3.98
CA ASN A 444 -1.94 12.10 -4.05
C ASN A 444 -1.19 11.59 -2.81
N TRP A 445 -1.65 10.48 -2.24
CA TRP A 445 -1.07 9.81 -1.07
C TRP A 445 0.40 9.39 -1.27
N SER A 446 0.89 9.50 -2.51
CA SER A 446 2.26 9.27 -2.95
C SER A 446 3.27 10.36 -2.54
N LEU A 447 2.92 11.35 -1.73
CA LEU A 447 3.88 12.34 -1.18
C LEU A 447 5.00 11.71 -0.32
N GLY A 448 4.90 10.40 -0.04
CA GLY A 448 5.97 9.61 0.54
C GLY A 448 6.14 9.87 2.03
N GLY A 449 6.13 8.79 2.80
CA GLY A 449 6.71 8.81 4.13
C GLY A 449 8.23 8.95 4.08
N TYR A 450 8.86 9.13 5.24
CA TYR A 450 10.33 9.01 5.36
C TYR A 450 10.70 7.95 6.38
N THR A 451 11.93 7.46 6.27
CA THR A 451 12.51 6.57 7.26
C THR A 451 13.64 7.31 7.98
N ALA A 452 13.54 7.37 9.30
CA ALA A 452 14.60 7.88 10.16
C ALA A 452 15.43 6.71 10.69
N THR A 453 16.73 6.68 10.41
CA THR A 453 17.68 5.71 10.97
C THR A 453 18.88 6.43 11.58
N PRO A 454 19.51 5.90 12.64
CA PRO A 454 20.61 6.63 13.30
C PRO A 454 21.83 6.86 12.38
N GLN A 455 22.07 5.96 11.42
CA GLN A 455 23.20 6.01 10.50
C GLN A 455 22.82 6.41 9.05
N GLY A 456 21.57 6.81 8.81
CA GLY A 456 21.06 7.13 7.47
C GLY A 456 21.27 8.59 7.06
N PRO A 457 21.19 8.89 5.75
CA PRO A 457 21.18 10.28 5.28
C PRO A 457 19.93 11.05 5.75
N ASN A 458 18.84 10.32 6.05
CA ASN A 458 17.57 10.82 6.59
C ASN A 458 17.13 12.13 5.92
N VAL A 459 17.10 12.14 4.60
CA VAL A 459 16.58 13.28 3.84
C VAL A 459 15.13 12.99 3.50
N TRP A 460 14.23 13.87 3.92
CA TRP A 460 12.84 13.83 3.49
C TRP A 460 12.58 14.99 2.53
N GLU A 461 12.29 14.63 1.28
CA GLU A 461 11.94 15.57 0.22
C GLU A 461 10.43 15.75 0.16
N ILE A 462 10.00 17.01 0.20
CA ILE A 462 8.61 17.42 0.19
C ILE A 462 8.37 18.18 -1.10
N ASN A 463 7.67 17.54 -2.03
CA ASN A 463 7.29 18.16 -3.29
C ASN A 463 5.94 18.84 -3.13
N VAL A 464 5.94 20.17 -3.07
CA VAL A 464 4.70 20.95 -2.99
C VAL A 464 4.08 21.01 -4.38
N PRO A 465 2.81 20.60 -4.57
CA PRO A 465 2.14 20.73 -5.86
C PRO A 465 2.00 22.21 -6.23
N ASP A 466 1.74 22.48 -7.50
CA ASP A 466 1.33 23.82 -7.91
C ASP A 466 -0.05 24.14 -7.28
N LEU A 467 -0.11 25.18 -6.46
CA LEU A 467 -1.29 25.52 -5.65
C LEU A 467 -1.77 26.96 -5.87
N PHE A 468 -1.08 27.76 -6.69
CA PHE A 468 -1.25 29.22 -6.74
C PHE A 468 -1.30 29.77 -8.19
N PRO A 469 -2.39 29.52 -8.95
CA PRO A 469 -3.66 28.95 -8.52
C PRO A 469 -3.73 27.43 -8.68
N ILE A 470 -4.68 26.80 -7.98
CA ILE A 470 -4.99 25.38 -8.20
C ILE A 470 -5.59 25.19 -9.61
N THR A 471 -4.98 24.30 -10.38
CA THR A 471 -5.38 23.88 -11.73
C THR A 471 -5.77 22.40 -11.77
N ALA A 472 -6.08 21.85 -12.95
CA ALA A 472 -6.33 20.42 -13.12
C ALA A 472 -5.05 19.58 -12.96
N GLU A 473 -3.92 20.22 -13.21
CA GLU A 473 -2.58 19.66 -13.15
C GLU A 473 -2.03 19.67 -11.71
N SER A 474 -2.59 20.51 -10.83
CA SER A 474 -2.32 20.53 -9.39
C SER A 474 -2.65 19.16 -8.78
N GLY A 475 -1.64 18.32 -8.61
CA GLY A 475 -1.75 16.96 -8.07
C GLY A 475 -1.27 15.84 -9.00
N LEU A 476 -1.01 16.15 -10.28
CA LEU A 476 -0.33 15.25 -11.19
C LEU A 476 1.18 15.26 -10.88
N THR A 477 1.80 14.08 -10.81
CA THR A 477 3.26 14.00 -10.69
C THR A 477 3.89 14.43 -12.02
N LYS A 478 5.14 14.93 -12.01
CA LYS A 478 5.88 15.27 -13.24
C LYS A 478 5.87 14.13 -14.28
N THR A 479 5.87 12.87 -13.81
CA THR A 479 5.77 11.68 -14.65
C THR A 479 4.43 11.59 -15.39
N THR A 480 3.32 11.95 -14.73
CA THR A 480 2.00 11.99 -15.36
C THR A 480 1.86 13.18 -16.31
N LEU A 481 2.42 14.35 -15.95
CA LEU A 481 2.43 15.53 -16.81
C LEU A 481 3.24 15.31 -18.11
N GLN A 482 4.34 14.56 -18.06
CA GLN A 482 5.11 14.19 -19.25
C GLN A 482 4.38 13.19 -20.15
N ALA A 483 3.60 12.27 -19.57
CA ALA A 483 2.78 11.34 -20.33
C ALA A 483 1.60 12.06 -21.00
N GLU A 484 0.92 12.96 -20.29
CA GLU A 484 -0.18 13.75 -20.82
C GLU A 484 0.29 14.79 -21.85
N ALA A 485 1.41 15.47 -21.63
CA ALA A 485 1.98 16.41 -22.59
C ALA A 485 2.39 15.71 -23.90
N SER A 486 2.95 14.50 -23.81
CA SER A 486 3.24 13.68 -25.01
C SER A 486 1.96 13.32 -25.78
N SER A 487 0.85 13.05 -25.08
CA SER A 487 -0.44 12.75 -25.73
C SER A 487 -1.18 14.00 -26.27
N ALA A 488 -1.00 15.15 -25.63
CA ALA A 488 -1.66 16.40 -26.02
C ALA A 488 -1.01 17.03 -27.26
N VAL A 489 0.30 16.88 -27.43
CA VAL A 489 1.03 17.33 -28.63
C VAL A 489 0.51 16.60 -29.88
N ASP A 490 0.24 15.29 -29.79
CA ASP A 490 -0.38 14.51 -30.88
C ASP A 490 -1.80 15.00 -31.22
N SER A 491 -2.61 15.37 -30.22
CA SER A 491 -3.98 15.85 -30.46
C SER A 491 -4.06 17.28 -31.03
N SER A 492 -3.06 18.11 -30.75
CA SER A 492 -3.02 19.51 -31.22
C SER A 492 -2.58 19.67 -32.68
N GLN A 493 -1.90 18.66 -33.25
CA GLN A 493 -1.57 18.64 -34.68
C GLN A 493 -2.75 18.19 -35.57
N ARG A 494 -3.79 17.57 -34.98
CA ARG A 494 -5.00 17.10 -35.70
C ARG A 494 -6.17 18.10 -35.77
N SER A 495 -6.05 19.30 -35.19
CA SER A 495 -7.13 20.32 -35.17
C SER A 495 -6.78 21.65 -35.84
N GLY A 496 -5.71 21.65 -36.65
CA GLY A 496 -5.32 22.78 -37.50
C GLY A 496 -5.63 22.53 -38.98
N GLU A 497 -6.90 22.34 -39.33
CA GLU A 497 -7.50 22.69 -40.63
C GLU A 497 -8.90 23.29 -40.42
#